data_AF-A0A971C226-F1
#
_entry.id   AF-A0A971C226-F1
#
_cell.length_a   1.000
_cell.length_b   1.000
_cell.length_c   1.000
_cell.angle_alpha   90.00
_cell.angle_beta   90.00
_cell.angle_gamma   90.00
#
_symmetry.space_group_name_H-M   'P 1'
#
loop_
_entity.id
_entity.type
_entity.pdbx_description
1 polymer ?
#
loop_
_entity_poly.entity_id
_entity_poly.type
_entity_poly.pdbx_seq_one_letter_code
_entity_poly.pdbx_strand_id
1 'polypeptide(L)'
;MSAREVLKAFFESYRNQDSESLRALCSKEITYINPEGLVSEGIDEFLDLLKKEFDSFGVLFEPISWEVTVEKPSLCSISWKRGIKFARKAAFRRVEIFGSAFLMRADSGWQLLHFQQAIAGSFAKLFRVKK
;
A
#
# COMPACT_ATOMS: atom_id res chain seq x y z
N MET A 1 9.45 -7.15 15.46
CA MET A 1 9.26 -7.29 14.00
C MET A 1 10.38 -6.55 13.30
N SER A 2 11.00 -7.16 12.30
CA SER A 2 11.88 -6.50 11.32
C SER A 2 11.06 -5.57 10.40
N ALA A 3 11.74 -4.67 9.67
CA ALA A 3 11.07 -3.79 8.71
C ALA A 3 10.25 -4.58 7.66
N ARG A 4 10.79 -5.71 7.20
CA ARG A 4 10.12 -6.58 6.23
C ARG A 4 8.88 -7.26 6.81
N GLU A 5 8.92 -7.66 8.09
CA GLU A 5 7.76 -8.23 8.79
C GLU A 5 6.66 -7.17 8.97
N VAL A 6 7.03 -5.92 9.30
CA VAL A 6 6.07 -4.81 9.39
C VAL A 6 5.38 -4.58 8.04
N LEU A 7 6.12 -4.57 6.93
CA LEU A 7 5.51 -4.41 5.61
C LEU A 7 4.60 -5.58 5.22
N LYS A 8 4.96 -6.82 5.58
CA LYS A 8 4.08 -7.99 5.36
C LYS A 8 2.78 -7.87 6.16
N ALA A 9 2.88 -7.56 7.45
CA ALA A 9 1.73 -7.32 8.31
C ALA A 9 0.85 -6.17 7.80
N PHE A 10 1.47 -5.12 7.24
CA PHE A 10 0.75 -4.02 6.60
C PHE A 10 -0.06 -4.50 5.39
N PHE A 11 0.51 -5.33 4.50
CA PHE A 11 -0.24 -5.87 3.36
C PHE A 11 -1.39 -6.79 3.78
N GLU A 12 -1.21 -7.57 4.83
CA GLU A 12 -2.25 -8.42 5.40
C GLU A 12 -3.38 -7.56 6.00
N SER A 13 -3.02 -6.54 6.78
CA SER A 13 -3.99 -5.59 7.36
C SER A 13 -4.74 -4.81 6.29
N TYR A 14 -4.05 -4.34 5.24
CA TYR A 14 -4.67 -3.69 4.08
C TYR A 14 -5.68 -4.61 3.39
N ARG A 15 -5.30 -5.88 3.17
CA ARG A 15 -6.18 -6.87 2.54
C ARG A 15 -7.44 -7.14 3.38
N ASN A 16 -7.28 -7.17 4.70
CA ASN A 16 -8.37 -7.44 5.64
C ASN A 16 -9.16 -6.17 6.03
N GLN A 17 -8.79 -5.00 5.49
CA GLN A 17 -9.36 -3.70 5.84
C GLN A 17 -9.29 -3.41 7.35
N ASP A 18 -8.27 -3.94 8.02
CA ASP A 18 -8.07 -3.82 9.45
C ASP A 18 -7.41 -2.46 9.78
N SER A 19 -8.26 -1.47 10.04
CA SER A 19 -7.84 -0.09 10.29
C SER A 19 -7.08 0.05 11.61
N GLU A 20 -7.35 -0.79 12.62
CA GLU A 20 -6.65 -0.76 13.90
C GLU A 20 -5.22 -1.26 13.74
N SER A 21 -5.03 -2.40 13.07
CA SER A 21 -3.68 -2.91 12.77
C SER A 21 -2.91 -1.97 11.85
N LEU A 22 -3.55 -1.40 10.82
CA LEU A 22 -2.93 -0.39 9.96
C LEU A 22 -2.44 0.82 10.78
N ARG A 23 -3.25 1.30 11.73
CA ARG A 23 -2.89 2.41 12.62
C ARG A 23 -1.67 2.07 13.48
N ALA A 24 -1.59 0.86 14.02
CA ALA A 24 -0.50 0.43 14.88
C ALA A 24 0.85 0.26 14.14
N LEU A 25 0.81 -0.09 12.86
CA LEU A 25 2.00 -0.34 12.03
C LEU A 25 2.61 0.92 11.43
N CYS A 26 1.88 2.04 11.41
CA CYS A 26 2.27 3.27 10.75
C CYS A 26 2.74 4.34 11.74
N SER A 27 3.63 5.23 11.27
CA SER A 27 3.94 6.48 11.96
C SER A 27 2.69 7.37 12.01
N LYS A 28 2.59 8.22 13.04
CA LYS A 28 1.56 9.28 13.09
C LYS A 28 1.68 10.26 11.93
N GLU A 29 2.88 10.39 11.37
CA GLU A 29 3.25 11.28 10.26
C GLU A 29 3.35 10.53 8.92
N ILE A 30 2.66 9.38 8.78
CA ILE A 30 2.72 8.60 7.54
C ILE A 30 2.30 9.44 6.33
N THR A 31 3.05 9.31 5.24
CA THR A 31 2.63 9.82 3.93
C THR A 31 2.20 8.66 3.04
N TYR A 32 1.12 8.84 2.29
CA TYR A 32 0.63 7.83 1.38
C TYR A 32 0.29 8.43 0.02
N ILE A 33 0.71 7.74 -1.04
CA ILE A 33 0.31 8.03 -2.42
C ILE A 33 -0.37 6.80 -3.00
N ASN A 34 -1.64 6.95 -3.32
CA ASN A 34 -2.41 5.84 -3.86
C ASN A 34 -2.21 5.65 -5.37
N PRO A 35 -2.71 4.54 -5.95
CA PRO A 35 -2.59 4.29 -7.39
C PRO A 35 -3.25 5.33 -8.30
N GLU A 36 -4.14 6.18 -7.78
CA GLU A 36 -4.76 7.30 -8.50
C GLU A 36 -3.94 8.60 -8.42
N GLY A 37 -2.88 8.62 -7.61
CA GLY A 37 -2.07 9.80 -7.36
C GLY A 37 -2.63 10.73 -6.27
N LEU A 38 -3.65 10.29 -5.52
CA LEU A 38 -4.12 11.00 -4.34
C LEU A 38 -3.09 10.87 -3.22
N VAL A 39 -2.89 11.95 -2.49
CA VAL A 39 -1.91 12.06 -1.42
C VAL A 39 -2.63 12.28 -0.10
N SER A 40 -2.15 11.65 0.96
CA SER A 40 -2.58 11.91 2.34
C SER A 40 -1.37 12.09 3.25
N GLU A 41 -1.49 13.00 4.21
CA GLU A 41 -0.44 13.30 5.19
C GLU A 41 -0.98 13.10 6.61
N GLY A 42 -0.31 12.23 7.37
CA GLY A 42 -0.72 11.86 8.71
C GLY A 42 -1.72 10.71 8.76
N ILE A 43 -1.81 10.09 9.94
CA ILE A 43 -2.49 8.81 10.11
C ILE A 43 -4.01 8.85 9.86
N ASP A 44 -4.67 9.94 10.21
CA ASP A 44 -6.13 10.04 10.07
C ASP A 44 -6.53 10.25 8.60
N GLU A 45 -5.85 11.15 7.87
CA GLU A 45 -6.07 11.33 6.43
C GLU A 45 -5.78 10.06 5.63
N PHE A 46 -4.73 9.34 6.01
CA PHE A 46 -4.37 8.05 5.42
C PHE A 46 -5.50 7.02 5.56
N LEU A 47 -6.04 6.85 6.77
CA LEU A 47 -7.11 5.89 7.02
C LEU A 47 -8.42 6.29 6.32
N ASP A 48 -8.73 7.59 6.27
CA ASP A 48 -9.89 8.10 5.54
C ASP A 48 -9.78 7.86 4.03
N LEU A 49 -8.58 8.02 3.46
CA LEU A 49 -8.32 7.72 2.06
C LEU A 49 -8.46 6.22 1.77
N LEU A 50 -7.88 5.36 2.61
CA LEU A 50 -8.01 3.90 2.49
C LEU A 50 -9.47 3.44 2.55
N LYS A 51 -10.26 4.02 3.46
CA LYS A 51 -11.69 3.70 3.56
C LYS A 51 -12.42 3.99 2.23
N LYS A 52 -12.16 5.14 1.61
CA LYS A 52 -12.75 5.50 0.30
C LYS A 52 -12.30 4.54 -0.81
N GLU A 53 -11.06 4.06 -0.77
CA GLU A 53 -10.56 3.05 -1.71
C GLU A 53 -11.28 1.72 -1.54
N PHE A 54 -11.41 1.24 -0.30
CA PHE A 54 -12.08 -0.01 0.02
C PHE A 54 -13.57 0.02 -0.36
N ASP A 55 -14.23 1.16 -0.18
CA ASP A 55 -15.61 1.38 -0.64
C ASP A 55 -15.72 1.39 -2.19
N SER A 56 -14.64 1.76 -2.88
CA SER A 56 -14.61 1.92 -4.34
C SER A 56 -14.25 0.63 -5.09
N PHE A 57 -13.35 -0.17 -4.55
CA PHE A 57 -12.86 -1.41 -5.15
C PHE A 57 -12.26 -2.38 -4.13
N GLY A 58 -12.50 -3.68 -4.37
CA GLY A 58 -11.77 -4.75 -3.68
C GLY A 58 -10.38 -4.95 -4.29
N VAL A 59 -9.40 -5.25 -3.45
CA VAL A 59 -8.01 -5.49 -3.86
C VAL A 59 -7.57 -6.90 -3.46
N LEU A 60 -7.05 -7.66 -4.43
CA LEU A 60 -6.35 -8.92 -4.17
C LEU A 60 -4.91 -8.82 -4.69
N PHE A 61 -3.95 -8.81 -3.78
CA PHE A 61 -2.54 -8.84 -4.13
C PHE A 61 -2.08 -10.25 -4.50
N GLU A 62 -1.34 -10.34 -5.60
CA GLU A 62 -0.58 -11.53 -5.97
C GLU A 62 0.79 -11.53 -5.25
N PRO A 63 1.52 -12.66 -5.23
CA PRO A 63 2.87 -12.72 -4.69
C PRO A 63 3.79 -11.66 -5.32
N ILE A 64 4.75 -11.19 -4.52
CA ILE A 64 5.78 -10.25 -4.99
C ILE A 64 6.65 -10.96 -6.03
N SER A 65 6.72 -10.40 -7.23
CA SER A 65 7.52 -10.94 -8.35
C SER A 65 8.96 -10.41 -8.33
N TRP A 66 9.17 -9.24 -7.73
CA TRP A 66 10.48 -8.61 -7.59
C TRP A 66 10.48 -7.72 -6.35
N GLU A 67 11.57 -7.75 -5.59
CA GLU A 67 11.76 -6.97 -4.37
C GLU A 67 13.22 -6.50 -4.27
N VAL A 68 13.43 -5.25 -3.89
CA VAL A 68 14.74 -4.72 -3.48
C VAL A 68 14.59 -4.05 -2.13
N THR A 69 15.51 -4.37 -1.23
CA THR A 69 15.57 -3.82 0.12
C THR A 69 16.90 -3.13 0.34
N VAL A 70 16.85 -1.91 0.86
CA VAL A 70 18.01 -1.15 1.36
C VAL A 70 17.80 -0.88 2.84
N GLU A 71 18.58 -1.55 3.69
CA GLU A 71 18.43 -1.49 5.14
C GLU A 71 19.62 -0.76 5.80
N LYS A 72 19.28 0.15 6.72
CA LYS A 72 20.19 0.87 7.62
C LYS A 72 19.67 0.68 9.06
N PRO A 73 20.49 0.97 10.10
CA PRO A 73 20.09 0.72 11.50
C PRO A 73 18.75 1.33 11.94
N SER A 74 18.40 2.50 11.39
CA SER A 74 17.19 3.26 11.73
C SER A 74 16.21 3.47 10.57
N LEU A 75 16.56 3.03 9.35
CA LEU A 75 15.78 3.29 8.14
C LEU A 75 15.83 2.08 7.22
N CYS A 76 14.70 1.75 6.60
CA CYS A 76 14.61 0.69 5.62
C CYS A 76 13.74 1.13 4.45
N SER A 77 14.25 0.98 3.24
CA SER A 77 13.50 1.22 2.00
C SER A 77 13.26 -0.10 1.33
N ILE A 78 12.00 -0.43 1.04
CA ILE A 78 11.62 -1.64 0.33
C ILE A 78 10.83 -1.23 -0.92
N SER A 79 11.29 -1.67 -2.08
CA SER A 79 10.59 -1.48 -3.35
C SER A 79 10.19 -2.83 -3.91
N TRP A 80 9.00 -2.91 -4.51
CA TRP A 80 8.49 -4.17 -5.05
C TRP A 80 7.75 -4.00 -6.37
N LYS A 81 7.58 -5.11 -7.07
CA LYS A 81 6.60 -5.29 -8.15
C LYS A 81 5.73 -6.50 -7.85
N ARG A 82 4.43 -6.42 -8.16
CA ARG A 82 3.50 -7.54 -8.04
C ARG A 82 2.27 -7.35 -8.90
N GLY A 83 1.56 -8.44 -9.15
CA GLY A 83 0.19 -8.38 -9.68
C GLY A 83 -0.80 -7.91 -8.62
N ILE A 84 -1.83 -7.19 -9.07
CA ILE A 84 -3.01 -6.86 -8.27
C ILE A 84 -4.26 -7.16 -9.09
N LYS A 85 -5.29 -7.71 -8.47
CA LYS A 85 -6.62 -7.83 -9.06
C LYS A 85 -7.53 -6.82 -8.38
N PHE A 86 -8.03 -5.87 -9.16
CA PHE A 86 -9.08 -4.95 -8.75
C PHE A 86 -10.46 -5.57 -9.05
N ALA A 87 -11.35 -5.51 -8.07
CA ALA A 87 -12.74 -5.93 -8.20
C ALA A 87 -13.66 -4.72 -8.00
N ARG A 88 -14.40 -4.33 -9.05
CA ARG A 88 -15.40 -3.25 -8.99
C ARG A 88 -16.66 -3.67 -9.73
N LYS A 89 -17.82 -3.70 -9.05
CA LYS A 89 -19.15 -4.01 -9.64
C LYS A 89 -19.10 -5.20 -10.62
N ALA A 90 -18.58 -6.35 -10.17
CA ALA A 90 -18.38 -7.60 -10.93
C ALA A 90 -17.33 -7.61 -12.06
N ALA A 91 -16.66 -6.49 -12.35
CA ALA A 91 -15.51 -6.46 -13.25
C ALA A 91 -14.21 -6.74 -12.50
N PHE A 92 -13.47 -7.75 -12.97
CA PHE A 92 -12.11 -8.04 -12.51
C PHE A 92 -11.10 -7.49 -13.51
N ARG A 93 -10.09 -6.77 -12.99
CA ARG A 93 -8.95 -6.28 -13.78
C ARG A 93 -7.67 -6.65 -13.06
N ARG A 94 -6.84 -7.46 -13.72
CA ARG A 94 -5.49 -7.78 -13.25
C ARG A 94 -4.51 -6.80 -13.89
N VAL A 95 -3.71 -6.14 -13.07
CA VAL A 95 -2.62 -5.26 -13.54
C VAL A 95 -1.37 -5.50 -12.73
N GLU A 96 -0.22 -5.08 -13.26
CA GLU A 96 1.02 -5.02 -12.50
C GLU A 96 1.13 -3.67 -11.79
N ILE A 97 1.48 -3.71 -10.51
CA ILE A 97 1.83 -2.55 -9.71
C ILE A 97 3.29 -2.60 -9.30
N PHE A 98 3.86 -1.43 -9.16
CA PHE A 98 5.09 -1.22 -8.42
C PHE A 98 4.78 -0.36 -7.20
N GLY A 99 5.55 -0.53 -6.15
CA GLY A 99 5.38 0.27 -4.95
C GLY A 99 6.69 0.39 -4.18
N SER A 100 6.69 1.32 -3.24
CA SER A 100 7.76 1.46 -2.29
C SER A 100 7.24 1.81 -0.91
N ALA A 101 7.96 1.34 0.10
CA ALA A 101 7.72 1.61 1.50
C ALA A 101 9.01 2.14 2.11
N PHE A 102 8.88 3.22 2.89
CA PHE A 102 9.94 3.65 3.78
C PHE A 102 9.51 3.38 5.21
N LEU A 103 10.37 2.68 5.94
CA LEU A 103 10.18 2.35 7.34
C LEU A 103 11.28 3.01 8.16
N MET A 104 10.91 3.46 9.35
CA MET A 104 11.81 4.04 10.32
C MET A 104 11.75 3.25 11.62
N ARG A 105 12.89 3.14 12.30
CA ARG A 105 12.96 2.53 13.62
C ARG A 105 12.69 3.58 14.69
N ALA A 106 11.64 3.38 15.46
CA ALA A 106 11.30 4.13 16.67
C ALA A 106 11.56 3.27 17.92
N ASP A 107 11.38 3.85 19.11
CA ASP A 107 11.53 3.15 20.39
C ASP A 107 10.57 1.95 20.51
N SER A 108 9.37 2.08 19.94
CA SER A 108 8.35 1.02 19.87
C SER A 108 8.62 -0.03 18.79
N GLY A 109 9.68 0.12 18.00
CA GLY A 109 10.03 -0.77 16.88
C GLY A 109 9.93 -0.09 15.52
N TRP A 110 9.95 -0.90 14.46
CA TRP A 110 9.81 -0.41 13.09
C TRP A 110 8.39 0.07 12.80
N GLN A 111 8.27 1.20 12.11
CA GLN A 111 7.00 1.79 11.71
C GLN A 111 7.07 2.25 10.25
N LEU A 112 5.94 2.19 9.55
CA LEU A 112 5.82 2.66 8.18
C LEU A 112 5.69 4.19 8.16
N LEU A 113 6.65 4.87 7.52
CA LEU A 113 6.69 6.33 7.39
C LEU A 113 6.13 6.81 6.05
N HIS A 114 6.34 6.03 4.99
CA HIS A 114 5.80 6.33 3.68
C HIS A 114 5.41 5.06 2.96
N PHE A 115 4.31 5.14 2.23
CA PHE A 115 3.84 4.07 1.36
C PHE A 115 3.39 4.67 0.03
N GLN A 116 3.79 4.07 -1.08
CA GLN A 116 3.25 4.42 -2.38
C GLN A 116 3.05 3.21 -3.25
N GLN A 117 2.01 3.28 -4.08
CA GLN A 117 1.75 2.30 -5.11
C GLN A 117 1.35 3.01 -6.40
N ALA A 118 1.83 2.47 -7.51
CA ALA A 118 1.49 2.96 -8.83
C ALA A 118 1.32 1.78 -9.79
N ILE A 119 0.49 2.00 -10.80
CA ILE A 119 0.24 1.03 -11.87
C ILE A 119 1.13 1.39 -13.06
N ALA A 120 1.69 0.38 -13.73
CA ALA A 120 2.35 0.57 -15.03
C ALA A 120 1.30 0.85 -16.11
N GLY A 121 0.71 2.05 -16.11
CA GLY A 121 -0.36 2.46 -17.03
C GLY A 121 -1.27 3.54 -16.44
N SER A 122 -2.28 3.96 -17.21
CA SER A 122 -3.26 4.95 -16.73
C SER A 122 -4.37 4.26 -15.94
N PHE A 123 -4.50 4.58 -14.64
CA PHE A 123 -5.57 4.09 -13.77
C PHE A 123 -6.96 4.31 -14.39
N ALA A 124 -7.22 5.52 -14.91
CA ALA A 124 -8.48 5.88 -15.57
C ALA A 124 -8.81 4.99 -16.78
N LYS A 125 -7.80 4.49 -17.51
CA LYS A 125 -8.02 3.59 -18.65
C LYS A 125 -8.40 2.17 -18.22
N LEU A 126 -8.10 1.75 -17.00
CA LEU A 126 -8.35 0.36 -16.54
C LEU A 126 -9.84 0.02 -16.43
N PHE A 127 -10.65 1.01 -16.04
CA PHE A 127 -12.08 0.84 -15.82
C PHE A 127 -12.95 1.47 -16.92
N ARG A 128 -12.36 1.94 -18.03
CA ARG A 128 -13.16 2.32 -19.20
C ARG A 128 -13.86 1.08 -19.74
N VAL A 129 -15.19 1.12 -19.78
CA VAL A 129 -16.00 0.16 -20.54
C VAL A 129 -15.55 0.28 -21.99
N LYS A 130 -15.01 -0.79 -22.57
CA LYS A 130 -14.84 -0.85 -24.03
C LYS A 130 -16.25 -0.76 -24.61
N LYS A 131 -16.54 0.32 -25.33
CA LYS A 131 -17.75 0.40 -26.17
C LYS A 131 -17.68 -0.68 -27.24
#